data_AF-A0A1J5QF61-F1
#
_entry.id   AF-A0A1J5QF61-F1
#
_cell.length_a   1.000
_cell.length_b   1.000
_cell.length_c   1.000
_cell.angle_alpha   90.00
_cell.angle_beta   90.00
_cell.angle_gamma   90.00
#
_symmetry.space_group_name_H-M   'P 1'
#
loop_
_entity.id
_entity.type
_entity.pdbx_description
1 polymer ?
#
loop_
_entity_poly.entity_id
_entity_poly.type
_entity_poly.pdbx_seq_one_letter_code
_entity_poly.pdbx_strand_id
1 'polypeptide(L)'
;MNQTPTPRIEDVQNTPDVRHLAIDKVGIKSIRHPVMVKDKTGGVQHTVAMFNMYVHLPHNFKGTHMSRFVEILNMNEREISIENFEGILREMVKRLEANSGHIEMTFPYFISKAAPISGVRSLLDYEVTFIGEIKNGDYQITVKVLVPVTSLCPCSKKISDYGAHNQRSHVTITARINDFIWVEDLIRVVEEQASSELYGLLKRPDEKYVTEHAYDNPKFVEDMVRDVAAQLNLDDRIDSYVVESENFESIHNHSAYALIERDKKQG
;
A
#
# COMPACT_ATOMS: atom_id res chain seq x y z
N MET A 1 13.58 -45.83 22.05
CA MET A 1 12.84 -45.86 20.77
C MET A 1 13.84 -45.52 19.67
N ASN A 2 14.19 -46.51 18.83
CA ASN A 2 15.07 -46.31 17.68
C ASN A 2 14.34 -45.46 16.64
N GLN A 3 14.76 -44.22 16.44
CA GLN A 3 14.32 -43.43 15.30
C GLN A 3 14.85 -44.10 14.04
N THR A 4 13.95 -44.61 13.21
CA THR A 4 14.26 -45.15 11.89
C THR A 4 14.90 -44.04 11.06
N PRO A 5 16.03 -44.27 10.37
CA PRO A 5 16.65 -43.25 9.53
C PRO A 5 15.65 -42.83 8.46
N THR A 6 15.31 -41.55 8.42
CA THR A 6 14.46 -40.99 7.37
C THR A 6 15.14 -41.25 6.02
N PRO A 7 14.45 -41.78 5.00
CA PRO A 7 15.04 -41.96 3.67
C PRO A 7 15.58 -40.61 3.18
N ARG A 8 16.81 -40.60 2.64
CA ARG A 8 17.37 -39.40 2.00
C ARG A 8 16.57 -39.11 0.73
N ILE A 9 15.66 -38.15 0.81
CA ILE A 9 14.90 -37.65 -0.34
C ILE A 9 15.83 -36.71 -1.13
N GLU A 10 15.83 -36.83 -2.46
CA GLU A 10 16.65 -36.00 -3.35
C GLU A 10 16.17 -34.53 -3.37
N ASP A 11 17.11 -33.60 -3.29
CA ASP A 11 16.86 -32.16 -3.39
C ASP A 11 16.96 -31.69 -4.84
N VAL A 12 15.85 -31.83 -5.57
CA VAL A 12 15.76 -31.46 -6.99
C VAL A 12 15.96 -29.95 -7.20
N GLN A 13 15.67 -29.11 -6.21
CA GLN A 13 15.73 -27.65 -6.33
C GLN A 13 17.17 -27.14 -6.40
N ASN A 14 18.08 -27.82 -5.70
CA ASN A 14 19.52 -27.55 -5.73
C ASN A 14 20.26 -28.19 -6.91
N THR A 15 19.55 -28.83 -7.86
CA THR A 15 20.20 -29.33 -9.08
C THR A 15 20.57 -28.18 -10.04
N PRO A 16 21.66 -28.30 -10.83
CA PRO A 16 22.04 -27.29 -11.80
C PRO A 16 20.97 -27.07 -12.87
N ASP A 17 20.71 -25.82 -13.22
CA ASP A 17 19.92 -25.47 -14.40
C ASP A 17 20.80 -25.18 -15.62
N VAL A 18 20.45 -25.78 -16.75
CA VAL A 18 21.24 -25.72 -18.00
C VAL A 18 20.73 -24.67 -18.99
N ARG A 19 19.63 -23.98 -18.69
CA ARG A 19 19.02 -23.00 -19.60
C ARG A 19 19.72 -21.64 -19.52
N HIS A 20 20.53 -21.42 -18.48
CA HIS A 20 21.27 -20.18 -18.26
C HIS A 20 20.36 -18.93 -18.20
N LEU A 21 19.14 -19.09 -17.71
CA LEU A 21 18.18 -18.00 -17.49
C LEU A 21 18.02 -17.80 -15.99
N ALA A 22 18.38 -16.61 -15.51
CA ALA A 22 18.04 -16.20 -14.15
C ALA A 22 16.54 -15.87 -14.07
N ILE A 23 15.95 -16.01 -12.88
CA ILE A 23 14.57 -15.60 -12.62
C ILE A 23 14.59 -14.34 -11.77
N ASP A 24 13.97 -13.27 -12.28
CA ASP A 24 13.96 -11.96 -11.60
C ASP A 24 13.24 -12.01 -10.25
N LYS A 25 12.07 -12.68 -10.20
CA LYS A 25 11.29 -12.89 -8.97
C LYS A 25 10.71 -14.31 -8.93
N VAL A 26 11.05 -15.06 -7.89
CA VAL A 26 10.44 -16.35 -7.55
C VAL A 26 10.14 -16.42 -6.06
N GLY A 27 9.00 -17.00 -5.68
CA GLY A 27 8.60 -17.15 -4.28
C GLY A 27 7.12 -17.45 -4.12
N ILE A 28 6.51 -16.94 -3.05
CA ILE A 28 5.10 -17.19 -2.68
C ILE A 28 4.27 -15.92 -2.77
N LYS A 29 2.96 -16.06 -2.99
CA LYS A 29 2.01 -14.95 -3.05
C LYS A 29 0.69 -15.31 -2.38
N SER A 30 -0.03 -14.29 -1.94
CA SER A 30 -1.39 -14.41 -1.38
C SER A 30 -1.48 -15.26 -0.10
N ILE A 31 -0.44 -15.23 0.75
CA ILE A 31 -0.50 -15.85 2.08
C ILE A 31 -1.05 -14.85 3.11
N ARG A 32 -2.06 -15.26 3.88
CA ARG A 32 -2.63 -14.44 4.96
C ARG A 32 -1.91 -14.70 6.28
N HIS A 33 -1.55 -13.64 6.99
CA HIS A 33 -0.87 -13.73 8.29
C HIS A 33 -1.29 -12.58 9.22
N PRO A 34 -1.48 -12.82 10.54
CA PRO A 34 -1.77 -11.75 11.49
C PRO A 34 -0.58 -10.79 11.64
N VAL A 35 -0.87 -9.50 11.82
CA VAL A 35 0.12 -8.44 11.99
C VAL A 35 -0.34 -7.39 13.01
N MET A 36 0.62 -6.63 13.55
CA MET A 36 0.37 -5.46 14.39
C MET A 36 0.90 -4.21 13.73
N VAL A 37 0.07 -3.17 13.68
CA VAL A 37 0.44 -1.88 13.09
C VAL A 37 0.21 -0.79 14.12
N LYS A 38 1.23 0.04 14.36
CA LYS A 38 1.10 1.20 15.26
C LYS A 38 0.21 2.26 14.62
N ASP A 39 -0.60 2.89 15.45
CA ASP A 39 -1.34 4.09 15.06
C ASP A 39 -0.68 5.36 15.59
N LYS A 40 -0.91 6.48 14.90
CA LYS A 40 -0.38 7.79 15.28
C LYS A 40 -0.94 8.32 16.59
N THR A 41 -2.06 7.76 17.09
CA THR A 41 -2.64 8.11 18.39
C THR A 41 -1.95 7.43 19.58
N GLY A 42 -0.93 6.58 19.31
CA GLY A 42 -0.15 5.87 20.32
C GLY A 42 -0.69 4.47 20.65
N GLY A 43 -1.70 4.01 19.91
CA GLY A 43 -2.25 2.65 19.99
C GLY A 43 -1.65 1.68 18.98
N VAL A 44 -2.22 0.47 18.97
CA VAL A 44 -1.85 -0.62 18.07
C VAL A 44 -3.11 -1.25 17.50
N GLN A 45 -3.10 -1.53 16.20
CA GLN A 45 -4.15 -2.27 15.50
C GLN A 45 -3.67 -3.68 15.20
N HIS A 46 -4.44 -4.68 15.66
CA HIS A 46 -4.28 -6.06 15.25
C HIS A 46 -5.13 -6.30 14.00
N THR A 47 -4.50 -6.69 12.90
CA THR A 47 -5.17 -6.91 11.61
C THR A 47 -4.62 -8.16 10.93
N VAL A 48 -5.18 -8.51 9.77
CA VAL A 48 -4.69 -9.61 8.92
C VAL A 48 -4.12 -9.00 7.65
N ALA A 49 -2.87 -9.31 7.37
CA ALA A 49 -2.21 -8.91 6.14
C ALA A 49 -2.14 -10.05 5.14
N MET A 50 -2.12 -9.69 3.86
CA MET A 50 -1.75 -10.55 2.75
C MET A 50 -0.29 -10.26 2.38
N PHE A 51 0.52 -11.31 2.33
CA PHE A 51 1.93 -11.22 2.00
C PHE A 51 2.22 -11.78 0.60
N ASN A 52 3.12 -11.09 -0.10
CA ASN A 52 3.83 -11.59 -1.27
C ASN A 52 5.33 -11.53 -0.98
N MET A 53 6.07 -12.60 -1.26
CA MET A 53 7.49 -12.71 -0.93
C MET A 53 8.25 -13.33 -2.09
N TYR A 54 9.30 -12.66 -2.55
CA TYR A 54 10.10 -13.08 -3.69
C TYR A 54 11.59 -12.86 -3.47
N VAL A 55 12.40 -13.68 -4.14
CA VAL A 55 13.85 -13.48 -4.29
C VAL A 55 14.25 -13.61 -5.76
N HIS A 56 15.42 -13.07 -6.09
CA HIS A 56 16.08 -13.38 -7.36
C HIS A 56 16.67 -14.79 -7.31
N LEU A 57 16.48 -15.57 -8.38
CA LEU A 57 17.10 -16.90 -8.51
C LEU A 57 18.19 -16.85 -9.57
N PRO A 58 19.46 -17.08 -9.19
CA PRO A 58 20.56 -17.19 -10.14
C PRO A 58 20.34 -18.31 -11.16
N HIS A 59 20.90 -18.14 -12.35
CA HIS A 59 20.69 -19.07 -13.48
C HIS A 59 21.19 -20.51 -13.24
N ASN A 60 21.99 -20.75 -12.19
CA ASN A 60 22.59 -22.05 -11.88
C ASN A 60 21.73 -22.89 -10.93
N PHE A 61 20.66 -22.33 -10.35
CA PHE A 61 19.72 -23.07 -9.51
C PHE A 61 18.46 -23.43 -10.29
N LYS A 62 18.01 -24.68 -10.17
CA LYS A 62 16.75 -25.13 -10.81
C LYS A 62 15.51 -24.61 -10.09
N GLY A 63 15.56 -24.35 -8.79
CA GLY A 63 14.43 -23.82 -8.04
C GLY A 63 14.81 -23.21 -6.69
N THR A 64 13.90 -22.40 -6.14
CA THR A 64 13.99 -21.88 -4.78
C THR A 64 13.29 -22.79 -3.78
N HIS A 65 13.71 -22.75 -2.52
CA HIS A 65 13.13 -23.54 -1.42
C HIS A 65 11.85 -22.90 -0.88
N MET A 66 10.70 -23.25 -1.46
CA MET A 66 9.41 -22.58 -1.21
C MET A 66 8.96 -22.60 0.26
N SER A 67 9.21 -23.66 1.02
CA SER A 67 8.79 -23.74 2.43
C SER A 67 9.51 -22.73 3.31
N ARG A 68 10.74 -22.33 2.94
CA ARG A 68 11.54 -21.39 3.74
C ARG A 68 10.87 -20.03 3.88
N PHE A 69 10.12 -19.56 2.87
CA PHE A 69 9.34 -18.33 2.96
C PHE A 69 8.31 -18.38 4.09
N VAL A 70 7.56 -19.49 4.16
CA VAL A 70 6.53 -19.69 5.19
C VAL A 70 7.18 -19.88 6.57
N GLU A 71 8.31 -20.58 6.64
CA GLU A 71 9.09 -20.70 7.87
C GLU A 71 9.53 -19.33 8.40
N ILE A 72 10.04 -18.44 7.52
CA ILE A 72 10.45 -17.09 7.90
C ILE A 72 9.27 -16.31 8.48
N LEU A 73 8.08 -16.37 7.86
CA LEU A 73 6.89 -15.69 8.40
C LEU A 73 6.50 -16.22 9.79
N ASN A 74 6.60 -17.54 10.03
CA ASN A 74 6.19 -18.17 11.30
C ASN A 74 7.26 -18.12 12.40
N MET A 75 8.52 -17.79 12.08
CA MET A 75 9.61 -17.68 13.06
C MET A 75 9.68 -16.33 13.75
N ASN A 76 9.26 -15.28 13.06
CA ASN A 76 9.06 -13.99 13.69
C ASN A 76 7.86 -14.10 14.62
N GLU A 77 7.81 -13.29 15.70
CA GLU A 77 6.74 -13.35 16.71
C GLU A 77 5.35 -13.41 16.05
N ARG A 78 4.32 -13.82 16.82
CA ARG A 78 2.94 -13.93 16.33
C ARG A 78 2.43 -12.67 15.60
N GLU A 79 3.10 -11.53 15.76
CA GLU A 79 2.68 -10.22 15.28
C GLU A 79 3.86 -9.49 14.60
N ILE A 80 3.85 -9.48 13.26
CA ILE A 80 4.84 -8.74 12.44
C ILE A 80 4.55 -7.23 12.52
N SER A 81 5.58 -6.41 12.72
CA SER A 81 5.51 -4.94 12.70
C SER A 81 6.45 -4.33 11.64
N ILE A 82 6.31 -3.03 11.35
CA ILE A 82 7.14 -2.29 10.38
C ILE A 82 8.62 -2.30 10.79
N GLU A 83 8.89 -2.17 12.08
CA GLU A 83 10.26 -2.15 12.60
C GLU A 83 11.00 -3.47 12.36
N ASN A 84 10.25 -4.57 12.26
CA ASN A 84 10.81 -5.90 12.01
C ASN A 84 10.91 -6.25 10.51
N PHE A 85 10.38 -5.39 9.63
CA PHE A 85 10.24 -5.67 8.20
C PHE A 85 11.60 -5.84 7.48
N GLU A 86 12.58 -5.00 7.82
CA GLU A 86 13.95 -5.12 7.31
C GLU A 86 14.61 -6.44 7.77
N GLY A 87 14.39 -6.81 9.04
CA GLY A 87 14.90 -8.07 9.60
C GLY A 87 14.39 -9.29 8.85
N ILE A 88 13.09 -9.32 8.53
CA ILE A 88 12.45 -10.37 7.74
C ILE A 88 13.11 -10.50 6.36
N LEU A 89 13.33 -9.38 5.66
CA LEU A 89 13.98 -9.37 4.35
C LEU A 89 15.42 -9.87 4.40
N ARG A 90 16.21 -9.39 5.38
CA ARG A 90 17.61 -9.81 5.53
C ARG A 90 17.71 -11.30 5.81
N GLU A 91 16.84 -11.84 6.67
CA GLU A 91 16.78 -13.27 6.94
C GLU A 91 16.33 -14.06 5.71
N MET A 92 15.36 -13.53 4.95
CA MET A 92 14.89 -14.15 3.71
C MET A 92 16.00 -14.31 2.68
N VAL A 93 16.72 -13.23 2.39
CA VAL A 93 17.81 -13.23 1.41
C VAL A 93 18.96 -14.14 1.86
N LYS A 94 19.27 -14.14 3.16
CA LYS A 94 20.29 -15.04 3.74
C LYS A 94 19.90 -16.51 3.63
N ARG A 95 18.68 -16.89 4.01
CA ARG A 95 18.22 -18.30 3.99
C ARG A 95 18.00 -18.86 2.60
N LEU A 96 17.68 -18.00 1.65
CA LEU A 96 17.44 -18.38 0.27
C LEU A 96 18.66 -18.18 -0.63
N GLU A 97 19.81 -17.80 -0.06
CA GLU A 97 21.09 -17.62 -0.76
C GLU A 97 20.95 -16.71 -1.99
N ALA A 98 20.13 -15.66 -1.86
CA ALA A 98 19.85 -14.69 -2.91
C ALA A 98 20.64 -13.39 -2.69
N ASN A 99 20.71 -12.54 -3.72
CA ASN A 99 21.30 -11.20 -3.62
C ASN A 99 20.24 -10.09 -3.52
N SER A 100 18.99 -10.42 -3.81
CA SER A 100 17.87 -9.51 -3.68
C SER A 100 16.62 -10.20 -3.16
N GLY A 101 15.83 -9.46 -2.39
CA GLY A 101 14.59 -9.89 -1.80
C GLY A 101 13.54 -8.80 -1.90
N HIS A 102 12.28 -9.22 -1.99
CA HIS A 102 11.12 -8.35 -2.11
C HIS A 102 10.00 -8.92 -1.25
N ILE A 103 9.43 -8.11 -0.38
CA ILE A 103 8.24 -8.46 0.41
C ILE A 103 7.19 -7.36 0.23
N GLU A 104 5.94 -7.77 0.08
CA GLU A 104 4.77 -6.89 0.11
C GLU A 104 3.88 -7.36 1.27
N MET A 105 3.36 -6.43 2.05
CA MET A 105 2.43 -6.69 3.14
C MET A 105 1.25 -5.75 3.03
N THR A 106 0.12 -6.25 2.51
CA THR A 106 -1.11 -5.49 2.28
C THR A 106 -2.14 -5.79 3.38
N PHE A 107 -2.72 -4.78 4.01
CA PHE A 107 -3.70 -4.95 5.08
C PHE A 107 -4.69 -3.77 5.13
N PRO A 108 -5.91 -3.99 5.65
CA PRO A 108 -6.82 -2.89 5.97
C PRO A 108 -6.32 -2.15 7.21
N TYR A 109 -6.30 -0.83 7.13
CA TYR A 109 -5.95 0.10 8.20
C TYR A 109 -7.16 0.96 8.56
N PHE A 110 -7.43 1.16 9.85
CA PHE A 110 -8.63 1.88 10.28
C PHE A 110 -8.27 3.21 10.94
N ILE A 111 -9.02 4.27 10.61
CA ILE A 111 -8.94 5.54 11.33
C ILE A 111 -10.31 5.86 11.90
N SER A 112 -10.34 6.21 13.20
CA SER A 112 -11.54 6.75 13.84
C SER A 112 -11.70 8.23 13.49
N LYS A 113 -12.66 8.55 12.64
CA LYS A 113 -12.97 9.90 12.18
C LYS A 113 -14.17 10.48 12.94
N ALA A 114 -14.09 11.77 13.27
CA ALA A 114 -15.23 12.52 13.79
C ALA A 114 -15.95 13.20 12.63
N ALA A 115 -17.28 13.07 12.56
CA ALA A 115 -18.09 13.77 11.57
C ALA A 115 -17.97 15.29 11.74
N PRO A 116 -18.00 16.08 10.65
CA PRO A 116 -17.56 17.47 10.65
C PRO A 116 -18.45 18.43 11.45
N ILE A 117 -19.73 18.09 11.65
CA ILE A 117 -20.69 18.95 12.36
C ILE A 117 -21.12 18.31 13.68
N SER A 118 -21.59 17.07 13.66
CA SER A 118 -22.11 16.39 14.84
C SER A 118 -21.02 15.81 15.75
N GLY A 119 -19.79 15.66 15.24
CA GLY A 119 -18.68 15.05 15.96
C GLY A 119 -18.83 13.55 16.21
N VAL A 120 -19.88 12.90 15.68
CA VAL A 120 -20.08 11.46 15.87
C VAL A 120 -18.89 10.70 15.29
N ARG A 121 -18.33 9.77 16.06
CA ARG A 121 -17.14 9.03 15.65
C ARG A 121 -17.52 7.73 14.94
N SER A 122 -16.82 7.43 13.86
CA SER A 122 -16.94 6.17 13.12
C SER A 122 -15.57 5.74 12.58
N LEU A 123 -15.41 4.44 12.32
CA LEU A 123 -14.23 3.93 11.64
C LEU A 123 -14.39 4.08 10.14
N LEU A 124 -13.29 4.41 9.46
CA LEU A 124 -13.14 4.29 8.02
C LEU A 124 -11.89 3.43 7.74
N ASP A 125 -12.02 2.51 6.80
CA ASP A 125 -10.95 1.64 6.33
C ASP A 125 -10.21 2.22 5.12
N TYR A 126 -8.91 1.95 5.08
CA TYR A 126 -7.99 2.25 3.99
C TYR A 126 -7.20 0.99 3.68
N GLU A 127 -6.77 0.82 2.43
CA GLU A 127 -5.85 -0.27 2.09
C GLU A 127 -4.41 0.25 2.13
N VAL A 128 -3.57 -0.40 2.94
CA VAL A 128 -2.16 -0.03 3.11
C VAL A 128 -1.31 -1.21 2.67
N THR A 129 -0.25 -0.93 1.93
CA THR A 129 0.77 -1.91 1.58
C THR A 129 2.15 -1.37 1.93
N PHE A 130 2.89 -2.12 2.75
CA PHE A 130 4.34 -1.89 2.89
C PHE A 130 5.09 -2.79 1.93
N ILE A 131 5.99 -2.20 1.17
CA ILE A 131 6.82 -2.86 0.17
C ILE A 131 8.26 -2.66 0.58
N GLY A 132 8.95 -3.76 0.85
CA GLY A 132 10.32 -3.75 1.31
C GLY A 132 11.17 -4.47 0.29
N GLU A 133 12.25 -3.82 -0.14
CA GLU A 133 13.19 -4.35 -1.11
C GLU A 133 14.59 -4.30 -0.54
N ILE A 134 15.34 -5.37 -0.77
CA ILE A 134 16.78 -5.39 -0.51
C ILE A 134 17.50 -5.83 -1.78
N LYS A 135 18.56 -5.11 -2.15
CA LYS A 135 19.40 -5.46 -3.29
C LYS A 135 20.85 -5.21 -2.93
N ASN A 136 21.69 -6.24 -3.00
CA ASN A 136 23.12 -6.15 -2.67
C ASN A 136 23.39 -5.57 -1.26
N GLY A 137 22.48 -5.80 -0.31
CA GLY A 137 22.59 -5.30 1.07
C GLY A 137 21.91 -3.96 1.33
N ASP A 138 21.60 -3.19 0.28
CA ASP A 138 20.89 -1.92 0.36
C ASP A 138 19.39 -2.16 0.53
N TYR A 139 18.83 -1.67 1.64
CA TYR A 139 17.41 -1.78 1.97
C TYR A 139 16.66 -0.51 1.56
N GLN A 140 15.48 -0.68 0.99
CA GLN A 140 14.54 0.38 0.65
C GLN A 140 13.14 -0.01 1.09
N ILE A 141 12.38 0.97 1.57
CA ILE A 141 10.98 0.80 1.95
C ILE A 141 10.11 1.77 1.15
N THR A 142 9.00 1.24 0.65
CA THR A 142 7.97 1.96 -0.07
C THR A 142 6.64 1.74 0.64
N VAL A 143 5.93 2.82 0.88
CA VAL A 143 4.60 2.81 1.50
C VAL A 143 3.58 3.11 0.42
N LYS A 144 2.61 2.22 0.25
CA LYS A 144 1.47 2.42 -0.63
C LYS A 144 0.20 2.56 0.20
N VAL A 145 -0.59 3.60 -0.05
CA VAL A 145 -1.89 3.83 0.59
C VAL A 145 -2.93 4.09 -0.49
N LEU A 146 -4.06 3.39 -0.41
CA LEU A 146 -5.25 3.66 -1.20
C LEU A 146 -6.29 4.33 -0.30
N VAL A 147 -6.68 5.53 -0.69
CA VAL A 147 -7.57 6.40 0.07
C VAL A 147 -8.87 6.60 -0.71
N PRO A 148 -10.00 6.10 -0.20
CA PRO A 148 -11.29 6.35 -0.83
C PRO A 148 -11.79 7.75 -0.49
N VAL A 149 -12.18 8.51 -1.51
CA VAL A 149 -12.66 9.90 -1.39
C VAL A 149 -13.92 10.13 -2.22
N THR A 150 -14.61 11.25 -1.96
CA THR A 150 -15.63 11.77 -2.88
C THR A 150 -14.96 12.76 -3.84
N SER A 151 -15.18 12.58 -5.14
CA SER A 151 -14.83 13.58 -6.17
C SER A 151 -16.10 14.14 -6.80
N LEU A 152 -16.10 15.44 -7.11
CA LEU A 152 -17.22 16.12 -7.77
C LEU A 152 -16.71 16.86 -9.00
N CYS A 153 -17.40 16.67 -10.13
CA CYS A 153 -16.93 17.14 -11.43
C CYS A 153 -17.15 18.66 -11.62
N PRO A 154 -16.08 19.46 -11.83
CA PRO A 154 -16.20 20.89 -12.11
C PRO A 154 -16.97 21.16 -13.40
N CYS A 155 -16.81 20.31 -14.42
CA CYS A 155 -17.50 20.44 -15.70
C CYS A 155 -19.02 20.37 -15.51
N SER A 156 -19.50 19.31 -14.84
CA SER A 156 -20.93 19.10 -14.59
C SER A 156 -21.54 20.24 -13.80
N LYS A 157 -20.87 20.70 -12.73
CA LYS A 157 -21.31 21.87 -11.95
C LYS A 157 -21.47 23.12 -12.82
N LYS A 158 -20.56 23.33 -13.78
CA LYS A 158 -20.54 24.55 -14.60
C LYS A 158 -21.61 24.58 -15.68
N ILE A 159 -21.97 23.42 -16.24
CA ILE A 159 -22.88 23.34 -17.40
C ILE A 159 -24.33 23.03 -17.02
N SER A 160 -24.59 22.55 -15.81
CA SER A 160 -25.94 22.24 -15.33
C SER A 160 -26.52 23.40 -14.53
N ASP A 161 -27.80 23.71 -14.72
CA ASP A 161 -28.52 24.75 -13.96
C ASP A 161 -28.58 24.44 -12.45
N TYR A 162 -28.57 23.16 -12.10
CA TYR A 162 -28.55 22.66 -10.72
C TYR A 162 -27.87 21.29 -10.63
N GLY A 163 -27.28 21.03 -9.47
CA GLY A 163 -26.58 19.78 -9.20
C GLY A 163 -25.24 19.66 -9.94
N ALA A 164 -24.55 18.56 -9.66
CA ALA A 164 -23.33 18.15 -10.34
C ALA A 164 -23.13 16.65 -10.05
N HIS A 165 -22.67 15.88 -11.03
CA HIS A 165 -22.34 14.48 -10.73
C HIS A 165 -21.09 14.40 -9.84
N ASN A 166 -21.15 13.44 -8.93
CA ASN A 166 -20.05 13.05 -8.06
C ASN A 166 -19.99 11.53 -8.00
N GLN A 167 -18.89 11.02 -7.46
CA GLN A 167 -18.65 9.58 -7.35
C GLN A 167 -17.63 9.29 -6.26
N ARG A 168 -17.52 8.00 -5.92
CA ARG A 168 -16.35 7.51 -5.19
C ARG A 168 -15.16 7.51 -6.13
N SER A 169 -14.02 7.91 -5.59
CA SER A 169 -12.72 7.80 -6.24
C SER A 169 -11.74 7.08 -5.33
N HIS A 170 -10.78 6.40 -5.93
CA HIS A 170 -9.61 5.91 -5.22
C HIS A 170 -8.41 6.75 -5.61
N VAL A 171 -7.77 7.34 -4.62
CA VAL A 171 -6.48 8.00 -4.79
C VAL A 171 -5.43 7.13 -4.13
N THR A 172 -4.43 6.73 -4.90
CA THR A 172 -3.36 5.84 -4.45
C THR A 172 -2.04 6.60 -4.44
N ILE A 173 -1.36 6.64 -3.30
CA ILE A 173 0.02 7.12 -3.20
C ILE A 173 0.91 5.89 -3.01
N THR A 174 1.94 5.75 -3.83
CA THR A 174 3.05 4.81 -3.63
C THR A 174 4.33 5.62 -3.45
N ALA A 175 4.88 5.72 -2.24
CA ALA A 175 6.00 6.58 -1.90
C ALA A 175 7.20 5.79 -1.38
N ARG A 176 8.35 5.93 -2.03
CA ARG A 176 9.64 5.45 -1.51
C ARG A 176 10.15 6.47 -0.49
N ILE A 177 10.35 6.04 0.74
CA ILE A 177 10.68 6.92 1.85
C ILE A 177 12.14 6.73 2.30
N ASN A 178 12.75 7.80 2.78
CA ASN A 178 14.12 7.82 3.32
C ASN A 178 14.14 8.03 4.85
N ASP A 179 13.00 8.39 5.45
CA ASP A 179 12.80 8.57 6.87
C ASP A 179 11.38 8.11 7.25
N PHE A 180 11.10 7.99 8.55
CA PHE A 180 9.83 7.52 9.06
C PHE A 180 8.65 8.47 8.69
N ILE A 181 7.58 7.89 8.17
CA ILE A 181 6.32 8.58 7.85
C ILE A 181 5.15 7.77 8.41
N TRP A 182 4.20 8.45 9.07
CA TRP A 182 2.94 7.83 9.47
C TRP A 182 2.05 7.61 8.24
N VAL A 183 1.40 6.44 8.17
CA VAL A 183 0.40 6.15 7.14
C VAL A 183 -0.69 7.23 7.12
N GLU A 184 -1.08 7.72 8.30
CA GLU A 184 -2.06 8.79 8.46
C GLU A 184 -1.63 10.12 7.86
N ASP A 185 -0.32 10.40 7.75
CA ASP A 185 0.16 11.62 7.11
C ASP A 185 -0.13 11.58 5.61
N LEU A 186 0.14 10.44 4.96
CA LEU A 186 -0.15 10.24 3.54
C LEU A 186 -1.67 10.24 3.27
N ILE A 187 -2.45 9.60 4.14
CA ILE A 187 -3.92 9.63 4.06
C ILE A 187 -4.42 11.07 4.16
N ARG A 188 -3.92 11.84 5.14
CA ARG A 188 -4.34 13.23 5.34
C ARG A 188 -4.02 14.10 4.13
N VAL A 189 -2.84 13.94 3.52
CA VAL A 189 -2.47 14.65 2.29
C VAL A 189 -3.51 14.44 1.19
N VAL A 190 -4.00 13.21 0.99
CA VAL A 190 -5.06 12.95 0.01
C VAL A 190 -6.38 13.60 0.42
N GLU A 191 -6.81 13.36 1.66
CA GLU A 191 -8.13 13.80 2.14
C GLU A 191 -8.29 15.32 2.12
N GLU A 192 -7.23 16.07 2.41
CA GLU A 192 -7.20 17.53 2.32
C GLU A 192 -7.29 18.05 0.88
N GLN A 193 -6.90 17.23 -0.10
CA GLN A 193 -6.99 17.58 -1.52
C GLN A 193 -8.26 17.02 -2.19
N ALA A 194 -9.07 16.23 -1.52
CA ALA A 194 -10.32 15.71 -2.07
C ALA A 194 -11.38 16.81 -2.24
N SER A 195 -12.41 16.56 -3.08
CA SER A 195 -13.61 17.42 -3.03
C SER A 195 -14.30 17.30 -1.67
N SER A 196 -14.36 16.08 -1.13
CA SER A 196 -14.64 15.82 0.28
C SER A 196 -14.02 14.50 0.70
N GLU A 197 -13.51 14.43 1.92
CA GLU A 197 -13.15 13.16 2.56
C GLU A 197 -14.41 12.33 2.87
N LEU A 198 -14.23 11.03 3.16
CA LEU A 198 -15.31 10.12 3.54
C LEU A 198 -15.44 10.00 5.06
N TYR A 199 -16.65 9.67 5.50
CA TYR A 199 -16.96 9.35 6.90
C TYR A 199 -17.84 8.11 6.93
N GLY A 200 -17.57 7.17 7.84
CA GLY A 200 -18.36 5.94 7.97
C GLY A 200 -19.78 6.17 8.51
N LEU A 201 -20.00 7.25 9.26
CA LEU A 201 -21.29 7.63 9.81
C LEU A 201 -21.48 9.15 9.75
N LEU A 202 -22.57 9.58 9.10
CA LEU A 202 -23.01 10.97 9.03
C LEU A 202 -24.40 11.13 9.65
N LYS A 203 -24.65 12.23 10.34
CA LYS A 203 -26.01 12.70 10.68
C LYS A 203 -26.46 13.73 9.63
N ARG A 204 -27.75 14.08 9.65
CA ARG A 204 -28.32 15.03 8.67
C ARG A 204 -27.54 16.35 8.54
N PRO A 205 -27.09 17.01 9.63
CA PRO A 205 -26.28 18.22 9.51
C PRO A 205 -24.92 17.97 8.84
N ASP A 206 -24.31 16.80 9.09
CA ASP A 206 -23.05 16.42 8.47
C ASP A 206 -23.23 16.14 6.97
N GLU A 207 -24.29 15.42 6.60
CA GLU A 207 -24.63 15.12 5.21
C GLU A 207 -24.85 16.39 4.38
N LYS A 208 -25.56 17.36 4.95
CA LYS A 208 -25.69 18.71 4.36
C LYS A 208 -24.32 19.33 4.13
N TYR A 209 -23.47 19.35 5.16
CA TYR A 209 -22.15 19.96 5.09
C TYR A 209 -21.26 19.31 4.03
N VAL A 210 -21.11 17.98 4.03
CA VAL A 210 -20.19 17.30 3.09
C VAL A 210 -20.66 17.43 1.64
N THR A 211 -21.98 17.49 1.42
CA THR A 211 -22.55 17.71 0.10
C THR A 211 -22.24 19.10 -0.43
N GLU A 212 -22.46 20.13 0.40
CA GLU A 212 -22.14 21.53 0.06
C GLU A 212 -20.63 21.72 -0.12
N HIS A 213 -19.83 21.14 0.79
CA HIS A 213 -18.36 21.21 0.74
C HIS A 213 -17.79 20.60 -0.54
N ALA A 214 -18.25 19.41 -0.94
CA ALA A 214 -17.84 18.79 -2.21
C ALA A 214 -18.31 19.60 -3.41
N TYR A 215 -19.52 20.16 -3.35
CA TYR A 215 -20.05 21.01 -4.41
C TYR A 215 -19.18 22.26 -4.60
N ASP A 216 -18.71 22.88 -3.52
CA ASP A 216 -17.90 24.10 -3.54
C ASP A 216 -16.43 23.85 -3.86
N ASN A 217 -15.94 22.62 -3.70
CA ASN A 217 -14.56 22.22 -4.01
C ASN A 217 -14.49 21.13 -5.11
N PRO A 218 -15.05 21.37 -6.30
CA PRO A 218 -15.03 20.38 -7.36
C PRO A 218 -13.61 20.20 -7.91
N LYS A 219 -13.21 18.97 -8.25
CA LYS A 219 -11.90 18.66 -8.82
C LYS A 219 -11.99 17.61 -9.92
N PHE A 220 -11.27 17.81 -11.02
CA PHE A 220 -11.03 16.74 -11.99
C PHE A 220 -10.03 15.72 -11.44
N VAL A 221 -9.92 14.58 -12.13
CA VAL A 221 -8.93 13.55 -11.81
C VAL A 221 -7.50 14.11 -11.95
N GLU A 222 -7.25 15.02 -12.90
CA GLU A 222 -5.97 15.68 -13.10
C GLU A 222 -5.66 16.70 -12.01
N ASP A 223 -6.66 17.42 -11.50
CA ASP A 223 -6.48 18.37 -10.39
C ASP A 223 -6.09 17.60 -9.12
N MET A 224 -6.76 16.47 -8.86
CA MET A 224 -6.47 15.60 -7.72
C MET A 224 -5.01 15.16 -7.68
N VAL A 225 -4.50 14.58 -8.78
CA VAL A 225 -3.11 14.11 -8.81
C VAL A 225 -2.10 15.25 -8.74
N ARG A 226 -2.39 16.42 -9.33
CA ARG A 226 -1.51 17.60 -9.26
C ARG A 226 -1.41 18.16 -7.85
N ASP A 227 -2.53 18.31 -7.16
CA ASP A 227 -2.58 18.88 -5.82
C ASP A 227 -1.90 17.97 -4.80
N VAL A 228 -2.12 16.66 -4.89
CA VAL A 228 -1.43 15.66 -4.06
C VAL A 228 0.08 15.64 -4.37
N ALA A 229 0.47 15.58 -5.65
CA ALA A 229 1.87 15.61 -6.04
C ALA A 229 2.59 16.88 -5.58
N ALA A 230 1.91 18.03 -5.58
CA ALA A 230 2.45 19.28 -5.05
C ALA A 230 2.81 19.17 -3.56
N GLN A 231 1.97 18.53 -2.74
CA GLN A 231 2.27 18.28 -1.33
C GLN A 231 3.43 17.28 -1.14
N LEU A 232 3.45 16.18 -1.91
CA LEU A 232 4.53 15.19 -1.81
C LEU A 232 5.90 15.75 -2.25
N ASN A 233 5.92 16.75 -3.13
CA ASN A 233 7.15 17.46 -3.49
C ASN A 233 7.78 18.22 -2.31
N LEU A 234 6.96 18.68 -1.36
CA LEU A 234 7.40 19.44 -0.19
C LEU A 234 7.89 18.55 0.96
N ASP A 235 7.61 17.25 0.93
CA ASP A 235 8.02 16.31 1.99
C ASP A 235 9.40 15.71 1.68
N ASP A 236 10.44 16.18 2.37
CA ASP A 236 11.82 15.72 2.18
C ASP A 236 12.06 14.26 2.57
N ARG A 237 11.13 13.65 3.33
CA ARG A 237 11.20 12.23 3.72
C ARG A 237 10.87 11.29 2.55
N ILE A 238 10.32 11.83 1.45
CA ILE A 238 9.95 11.08 0.24
C ILE A 238 11.03 11.28 -0.82
N ASP A 239 11.61 10.17 -1.26
CA ASP A 239 12.59 10.13 -2.37
C ASP A 239 11.91 10.12 -3.73
N SER A 240 10.85 9.33 -3.87
CA SER A 240 10.09 9.20 -5.11
C SER A 240 8.66 8.80 -4.81
N TYR A 241 7.72 9.14 -5.70
CA TYR A 241 6.34 8.76 -5.55
C TYR A 241 5.64 8.49 -6.88
N VAL A 242 4.56 7.72 -6.81
CA VAL A 242 3.50 7.61 -7.80
C VAL A 242 2.20 8.03 -7.12
N VAL A 243 1.46 8.95 -7.72
CA VAL A 243 0.11 9.35 -7.32
C VAL A 243 -0.83 8.98 -8.44
N GLU A 244 -1.84 8.19 -8.13
CA GLU A 244 -2.89 7.76 -9.05
C GLU A 244 -4.24 8.24 -8.53
N SER A 245 -5.12 8.68 -9.41
CA SER A 245 -6.52 8.92 -9.07
C SER A 245 -7.40 8.19 -10.09
N GLU A 246 -8.32 7.38 -9.60
CA GLU A 246 -9.32 6.67 -10.39
C GLU A 246 -10.72 7.10 -9.92
N ASN A 247 -11.49 7.70 -10.82
CA ASN A 247 -12.88 8.04 -10.57
C ASN A 247 -13.78 6.96 -11.16
N PHE A 248 -14.60 6.33 -10.33
CA PHE A 248 -15.62 5.38 -10.78
C PHE A 248 -16.84 6.17 -11.26
N GLU A 249 -16.79 6.65 -12.50
CA GLU A 249 -17.74 7.62 -13.05
C GLU A 249 -19.20 7.20 -12.81
N SER A 250 -19.99 8.08 -12.21
CA SER A 250 -21.40 7.78 -11.89
C SER A 250 -22.32 7.78 -13.12
N ILE A 251 -21.87 8.38 -14.22
CA ILE A 251 -22.63 8.53 -15.48
C ILE A 251 -22.08 7.67 -16.63
N HIS A 252 -20.98 6.95 -16.41
CA HIS A 252 -20.32 6.11 -17.41
C HIS A 252 -19.94 4.75 -16.81
N ASN A 253 -19.84 3.71 -17.64
CA ASN A 253 -19.44 2.38 -17.18
C ASN A 253 -17.93 2.12 -17.40
N HIS A 254 -17.11 3.13 -17.14
CA HIS A 254 -15.65 3.07 -17.17
C HIS A 254 -15.08 4.12 -16.22
N SER A 255 -13.84 3.96 -15.79
CA SER A 255 -13.18 4.91 -14.90
C SER A 255 -12.48 6.02 -15.67
N ALA A 256 -12.49 7.24 -15.12
CA ALA A 256 -11.52 8.27 -15.49
C ALA A 256 -10.26 8.12 -14.63
N TYR A 257 -9.08 8.26 -15.23
CA TYR A 257 -7.81 7.93 -14.56
C TYR A 257 -6.72 8.95 -14.91
N ALA A 258 -5.93 9.34 -13.90
CA ALA A 258 -4.70 10.09 -14.08
C ALA A 258 -3.60 9.58 -13.13
N LEU A 259 -2.34 9.75 -13.55
CA LEU A 259 -1.16 9.37 -12.78
C LEU A 259 -0.07 10.45 -12.90
N ILE A 260 0.58 10.78 -11.79
CA ILE A 260 1.85 11.51 -11.76
C ILE A 260 2.89 10.62 -11.06
N GLU A 261 4.05 10.45 -11.69
CA GLU A 261 5.21 9.79 -11.11
C GLU A 261 6.38 10.77 -11.08
N ARG A 262 7.14 10.76 -9.97
CA ARG A 262 8.34 11.57 -9.83
C ARG A 262 9.38 10.88 -8.95
N ASP A 263 10.62 10.83 -9.44
CA ASP A 263 11.80 10.54 -8.61
C ASP A 263 12.51 11.86 -8.27
N LYS A 264 12.48 12.31 -7.02
CA LYS A 264 13.11 13.57 -6.59
C LYS A 264 14.64 13.49 -6.59
N LYS A 265 15.22 12.29 -6.69
CA LYS A 265 16.67 12.07 -6.80
C LYS A 265 17.18 12.11 -8.24
N GLN A 266 16.29 11.98 -9.23
CA GLN A 266 16.61 12.09 -10.65
C GLN A 266 15.97 13.39 -11.15
N GLY A 267 16.74 14.48 -11.09
CA GLY A 267 16.28 15.86 -11.24
C GLY A 267 15.34 16.15 -12.41
#